data_AF-A0A1L7XR89-F1
#
_entry.id   AF-A0A1L7XR89-F1
#
_cell.length_a   1.000
_cell.length_b   1.000
_cell.length_c   1.000
_cell.angle_alpha   90.00
_cell.angle_beta   90.00
_cell.angle_gamma   90.00
#
_symmetry.space_group_name_H-M   'P 1'
#
loop_
_entity.id
_entity.type
_entity.pdbx_description
1 polymer ?
#
loop_
_entity_poly.entity_id
_entity_poly.type
_entity_poly.pdbx_seq_one_letter_code
_entity_poly.pdbx_strand_id
1 'polypeptide(L)'
;MPYDLHSPWRKSAIMPIWSFQLILLSVDLIIMALLVCITDNTPTQTVKIDGKNVTIVAGTQNWDIANLVFASIGLMLTCVEIVLYVYRDLSPFLYLSSSFIKVVTWTAVFALDIVAISSNWEKGQWNNYIIYVVVGFAGAVYLILIIGAIYGVVVFLRHRGTIANNVERYMKSGEAGVYK
;
A
#
# COMPACT_ATOMS: atom_id res chain seq x y z
N MET A 1 -9.75 27.28 -25.49
CA MET A 1 -8.82 27.37 -24.34
C MET A 1 -8.59 25.96 -23.83
N PRO A 2 -7.34 25.46 -23.78
CA PRO A 2 -7.08 24.20 -23.11
C PRO A 2 -7.36 24.41 -21.62
N TYR A 3 -8.30 23.63 -21.08
CA TYR A 3 -8.59 23.61 -19.66
C TYR A 3 -7.35 23.08 -18.94
N ASP A 4 -6.64 23.95 -18.21
CA ASP A 4 -5.67 23.51 -17.21
C ASP A 4 -6.42 22.82 -16.06
N LEU A 5 -6.79 21.56 -16.28
CA LEU A 5 -7.36 20.64 -15.28
C LEU A 5 -6.33 20.23 -14.21
N HIS A 6 -5.15 20.87 -14.20
CA HIS A 6 -4.15 20.73 -13.16
C HIS A 6 -4.39 21.77 -12.08
N SER A 7 -5.40 21.53 -11.23
CA SER A 7 -5.49 22.25 -9.97
C SER A 7 -4.18 22.01 -9.19
N PRO A 8 -3.40 23.05 -8.85
CA PRO A 8 -2.11 22.91 -8.17
C PRO A 8 -2.23 22.15 -6.83
N TRP A 9 -3.42 22.17 -6.24
CA TRP A 9 -3.80 21.37 -5.06
C TRP A 9 -3.63 19.87 -5.26
N ARG A 10 -3.89 19.34 -6.46
CA ARG A 10 -3.75 17.91 -6.76
C ARG A 10 -2.28 17.47 -6.71
N LYS A 11 -1.35 18.38 -7.06
CA LYS A 11 0.09 18.12 -7.06
C LYS A 11 0.66 18.15 -5.64
N SER A 12 0.20 19.10 -4.82
CA SER A 12 0.77 19.36 -3.50
C SER A 12 0.51 18.24 -2.49
N ALA A 13 -0.63 17.54 -2.56
CA ALA A 13 -0.99 16.51 -1.60
C ALA A 13 -0.58 15.09 -2.05
N ILE A 14 -0.57 14.82 -3.36
CA ILE A 14 -0.28 13.47 -3.87
C ILE A 14 1.22 13.13 -3.79
N MET A 15 2.08 14.12 -4.03
CA MET A 15 3.54 13.97 -3.99
C MET A 15 4.05 13.50 -2.63
N PRO A 16 3.72 14.13 -1.49
CA PRO A 16 4.19 13.66 -0.19
C PRO A 16 3.65 12.27 0.16
N ILE A 17 2.39 11.96 -0.18
CA ILE A 17 1.82 10.63 0.04
C ILE A 17 2.63 9.56 -0.69
N TRP A 18 2.93 9.77 -1.97
CA TRP A 18 3.78 8.85 -2.73
C TRP A 18 5.22 8.77 -2.21
N SER A 19 5.81 9.90 -1.78
CA SER A 19 7.14 9.89 -1.16
C SER A 19 7.17 9.00 0.08
N PHE A 20 6.20 9.15 0.99
CA PHE A 20 6.10 8.29 2.16
C PHE A 20 5.82 6.82 1.80
N GLN A 21 4.94 6.57 0.82
CA GLN A 21 4.67 5.21 0.35
C GLN A 21 5.93 4.56 -0.22
N LEU A 22 6.71 5.26 -1.06
CA LEU A 22 7.95 4.74 -1.62
C LEU A 22 8.99 4.44 -0.54
N ILE A 23 9.19 5.36 0.41
CA ILE A 23 10.17 5.17 1.49
C ILE A 23 9.77 3.96 2.35
N LEU A 24 8.52 3.92 2.82
CA LEU A 24 8.06 2.85 3.71
C LEU A 24 8.04 1.50 3.01
N LEU A 25 7.51 1.40 1.78
CA LEU A 25 7.51 0.14 1.02
C LEU A 25 8.92 -0.33 0.67
N SER A 26 9.86 0.58 0.38
CA SER A 26 11.24 0.20 0.09
C SER A 26 11.95 -0.34 1.34
N VAL A 27 11.76 0.33 2.49
CA VAL A 27 12.34 -0.13 3.77
C VAL A 27 11.74 -1.47 4.17
N ASP A 28 10.43 -1.64 4.05
CA ASP A 28 9.73 -2.88 4.35
C ASP A 28 10.23 -4.04 3.46
N LEU A 29 10.39 -3.80 2.16
CA LEU A 29 10.94 -4.78 1.22
C LEU A 29 12.37 -5.20 1.59
N ILE A 30 13.23 -4.25 2.00
CA ILE A 30 14.59 -4.55 2.47
C ILE A 30 14.55 -5.40 3.75
N ILE A 31 13.70 -5.04 4.73
CA ILE A 31 13.56 -5.78 5.98
C ILE A 31 13.11 -7.22 5.69
N MET A 32 12.11 -7.41 4.84
CA MET A 32 11.60 -8.74 4.48
C MET A 32 12.63 -9.54 3.67
N ALA A 33 13.36 -8.92 2.75
CA ALA A 33 14.44 -9.59 2.02
C ALA A 33 15.59 -10.04 2.95
N LEU A 34 15.95 -9.20 3.92
CA LEU A 34 16.95 -9.56 4.94
C LEU A 34 16.44 -10.68 5.84
N LEU A 35 15.16 -10.64 6.25
CA LEU A 35 14.54 -11.68 7.05
C LEU A 35 14.63 -13.03 6.31
N VAL A 36 14.18 -13.08 5.06
CA VAL A 36 14.26 -14.27 4.20
C VAL A 36 15.70 -14.79 4.09
N CYS A 37 16.66 -13.89 3.86
CA CYS A 37 18.08 -14.27 3.76
C CYS A 37 18.62 -14.85 5.08
N ILE A 38 18.26 -14.27 6.21
CA ILE A 38 18.67 -14.77 7.53
C ILE A 38 18.02 -16.12 7.82
N THR A 39 16.72 -16.28 7.54
CA THR A 39 15.99 -17.52 7.80
C THR A 39 16.48 -18.68 6.94
N ASP A 40 16.87 -18.41 5.70
CA ASP A 40 17.39 -19.43 4.78
C ASP A 40 18.79 -19.92 5.19
N ASN A 41 19.62 -19.01 5.73
CA ASN A 41 20.98 -19.32 6.16
C ASN A 41 21.08 -19.82 7.62
N THR A 42 19.97 -19.81 8.37
CA THR A 42 19.99 -20.24 9.77
C THR A 42 19.91 -21.77 9.83
N PRO A 43 20.93 -22.46 10.38
CA PRO A 43 20.88 -23.91 10.49
C PRO A 43 19.80 -24.34 11.48
N THR A 44 19.12 -25.44 11.16
CA THR A 44 18.15 -26.10 12.06
C THR A 44 18.77 -26.33 13.44
N GLN A 45 18.20 -25.70 14.46
CA GLN A 45 18.66 -25.86 15.84
C GLN A 45 17.75 -26.84 16.59
N THR A 46 18.36 -27.80 17.28
CA THR A 46 17.61 -28.68 18.19
C THR A 46 17.76 -28.13 19.60
N VAL A 47 16.71 -27.54 20.15
CA VAL A 47 16.71 -26.96 21.49
C VAL A 47 15.91 -27.87 22.42
N LYS A 48 16.43 -28.09 23.63
CA LYS A 48 15.75 -28.90 24.64
C LYS A 48 14.80 -28.00 25.43
N ILE A 49 13.49 -28.14 25.18
CA ILE A 49 12.44 -27.44 25.93
C ILE A 49 11.70 -28.48 26.75
N ASP A 50 11.64 -28.27 28.06
CA ASP A 50 10.90 -29.12 29.00
C ASP A 50 11.26 -30.63 28.89
N GLY A 51 12.56 -30.91 28.76
CA GLY A 51 13.10 -32.27 28.64
C GLY A 51 12.91 -32.93 27.27
N LYS A 52 12.13 -32.35 26.36
CA LYS A 52 11.93 -32.83 24.98
C LYS A 52 12.87 -32.10 24.02
N ASN A 53 13.46 -32.84 23.10
CA ASN A 53 14.22 -32.26 21.98
C ASN A 53 13.20 -31.70 20.98
N VAL A 54 13.14 -30.37 20.85
CA VAL A 54 12.32 -29.69 19.85
C VAL A 54 13.25 -29.22 18.75
N THR A 55 13.04 -29.75 17.55
CA THR A 55 13.78 -29.35 16.35
C THR A 55 13.12 -28.11 15.77
N ILE A 56 13.78 -26.96 15.88
CA ILE A 56 13.35 -25.73 15.25
C ILE A 56 13.90 -25.76 13.83
N VAL A 57 13.02 -26.03 12.86
CA VAL A 57 13.37 -25.85 11.46
C VAL A 57 13.43 -24.35 11.23
N ALA A 58 14.64 -23.80 11.26
CA ALA A 58 14.91 -22.48 10.76
C ALA A 58 14.93 -22.60 9.24
N GLY A 59 13.91 -22.04 8.61
CA GLY A 59 13.75 -22.07 7.17
C GLY A 59 12.76 -20.98 6.80
N THR A 60 13.00 -20.37 5.63
CA THR A 60 12.13 -19.32 5.08
C THR A 60 10.70 -19.83 5.03
N GLN A 61 9.78 -19.15 5.71
CA GLN A 61 8.38 -19.53 5.65
C GLN A 61 7.82 -19.07 4.30
N ASN A 62 6.96 -19.89 3.67
CA ASN A 62 6.26 -19.48 2.44
C ASN A 62 5.51 -18.14 2.62
N TRP A 63 5.16 -17.82 3.87
CA TRP A 63 4.57 -16.56 4.28
C TRP A 63 5.47 -15.34 4.02
N ASP A 64 6.73 -15.40 4.43
CA ASP A 64 7.69 -14.30 4.26
C ASP A 64 7.92 -13.98 2.78
N ILE A 65 7.92 -15.04 1.95
CA ILE A 65 8.03 -14.93 0.48
C ILE A 65 6.78 -14.25 -0.10
N ALA A 66 5.58 -14.63 0.35
CA ALA A 66 4.33 -14.02 -0.11
C ALA A 66 4.30 -12.52 0.21
N ASN A 67 4.67 -12.13 1.42
CA ASN A 67 4.76 -10.73 1.84
C ASN A 67 5.75 -9.94 0.98
N LEU A 68 6.93 -10.51 0.70
CA LEU A 68 7.93 -9.89 -0.16
C LEU A 68 7.39 -9.64 -1.58
N VAL A 69 6.65 -10.60 -2.14
CA VAL A 69 6.03 -10.46 -3.47
C VAL A 69 4.95 -9.38 -3.46
N PHE A 70 4.07 -9.36 -2.46
CA PHE A 70 3.02 -8.34 -2.36
C PHE A 70 3.57 -6.93 -2.13
N ALA A 71 4.61 -6.79 -1.30
CA ALA A 71 5.32 -5.51 -1.12
C ALA A 71 5.93 -5.03 -2.45
N SER A 72 6.54 -5.94 -3.20
CA SER A 72 7.11 -5.64 -4.53
C SER A 72 6.05 -5.17 -5.52
N ILE A 73 4.88 -5.82 -5.56
CA ILE A 73 3.75 -5.41 -6.42
C ILE A 73 3.25 -4.03 -5.99
N GLY A 74 3.10 -3.78 -4.68
CA GLY A 74 2.68 -2.48 -4.16
C GLY A 74 3.62 -1.34 -4.54
N LEU A 75 4.94 -1.60 -4.49
CA LEU A 75 5.97 -0.66 -4.92
C LEU A 75 5.90 -0.42 -6.43
N MET A 76 5.80 -1.47 -7.25
CA MET A 76 5.64 -1.34 -8.70
C MET A 76 4.41 -0.52 -9.08
N LEU A 77 3.25 -0.77 -8.46
CA LEU A 77 2.03 0.00 -8.69
C LEU A 77 2.22 1.48 -8.32
N THR A 78 2.99 1.78 -7.26
CA THR A 78 3.34 3.16 -6.88
C THR A 78 4.24 3.82 -7.92
N CYS A 79 5.22 3.11 -8.47
CA CYS A 79 6.04 3.61 -9.57
C CYS A 79 5.21 3.87 -10.84
N VAL A 80 4.30 2.96 -11.20
CA VAL A 80 3.41 3.12 -12.36
C VAL A 80 2.51 4.34 -12.20
N GLU A 81 1.95 4.59 -11.02
CA GLU A 81 1.16 5.79 -10.74
C GLU A 81 1.97 7.07 -10.93
N ILE A 82 3.22 7.10 -10.45
CA ILE A 82 4.12 8.25 -10.62
C ILE A 82 4.43 8.49 -12.09
N VAL A 83 4.71 7.42 -12.85
CA VAL A 83 4.98 7.50 -14.28
C VAL A 83 3.75 8.04 -15.03
N LEU A 84 2.57 7.46 -14.81
CA LEU A 84 1.31 7.92 -15.40
C LEU A 84 1.02 9.38 -15.03
N TYR A 85 1.38 9.80 -13.82
CA TYR A 85 1.22 11.18 -13.39
C TYR A 85 2.15 12.14 -14.14
N VAL A 86 3.41 11.76 -14.35
CA VAL A 86 4.40 12.53 -15.14
C VAL A 86 3.95 12.68 -16.59
N TYR A 87 3.45 11.61 -17.19
CA TYR A 87 2.91 11.62 -18.55
C TYR A 87 1.51 12.25 -18.67
N ARG A 88 0.93 12.74 -17.56
CA ARG A 88 -0.42 13.34 -17.47
C ARG A 88 -1.60 12.40 -17.78
N ASP A 89 -1.34 11.10 -17.86
CA ASP A 89 -2.35 10.06 -18.12
C ASP A 89 -3.02 9.53 -16.84
N LEU A 90 -2.58 9.99 -15.66
CA LEU A 90 -3.18 9.58 -14.40
C LEU A 90 -4.57 10.21 -14.21
N SER A 91 -5.59 9.41 -14.56
CA SER A 91 -6.98 9.75 -14.27
C SER A 91 -7.32 9.52 -12.78
N PRO A 92 -8.26 10.30 -12.21
CA PRO A 92 -8.75 10.07 -10.85
C PRO A 92 -9.27 8.65 -10.62
N PHE A 93 -9.84 8.04 -11.65
CA PHE A 93 -10.34 6.67 -11.61
C PHE A 93 -9.21 5.65 -11.49
N LEU A 94 -8.15 5.78 -12.30
CA LEU A 94 -6.98 4.89 -12.24
C LEU A 94 -6.25 4.97 -10.90
N TYR A 95 -6.12 6.18 -10.35
CA TYR A 95 -5.53 6.37 -9.03
C TYR A 95 -6.36 5.70 -7.91
N LEU A 96 -7.69 5.84 -7.98
CA LEU A 96 -8.59 5.22 -7.01
C LEU A 96 -8.56 3.69 -7.11
N SER A 97 -8.62 3.13 -8.32
CA SER A 97 -8.59 1.68 -8.52
C SER A 97 -7.27 1.07 -8.05
N SER A 98 -6.14 1.71 -8.36
CA SER A 98 -4.83 1.26 -7.91
C SER A 98 -4.69 1.36 -6.39
N SER A 99 -5.15 2.47 -5.79
CA SER A 99 -5.16 2.63 -4.32
C SER A 99 -6.02 1.56 -3.63
N PHE A 100 -7.17 1.22 -4.21
CA PHE A 100 -8.03 0.17 -3.68
C PHE A 100 -7.37 -1.20 -3.77
N ILE A 101 -6.73 -1.54 -4.89
CA ILE A 101 -5.99 -2.80 -5.06
C ILE A 101 -4.86 -2.89 -4.02
N LYS A 102 -4.10 -1.80 -3.80
CA LYS A 102 -3.04 -1.75 -2.79
C LYS A 102 -3.58 -1.99 -1.39
N VAL A 103 -4.67 -1.32 -1.00
CA VAL A 103 -5.28 -1.49 0.33
C VAL A 103 -5.82 -2.91 0.51
N VAL A 104 -6.53 -3.47 -0.47
CA VAL A 104 -7.09 -4.84 -0.37
C VAL A 104 -5.97 -5.87 -0.25
N THR A 105 -4.94 -5.76 -1.11
CA THR A 105 -3.78 -6.65 -1.08
C THR A 105 -3.05 -6.56 0.26
N TRP A 106 -2.82 -5.34 0.76
CA TRP A 106 -2.13 -5.13 2.03
C TRP A 106 -2.97 -5.51 3.24
N THR A 107 -4.31 -5.42 3.15
CA THR A 107 -5.21 -5.91 4.21
C THR A 107 -5.08 -7.43 4.35
N ALA A 108 -4.99 -8.16 3.23
CA ALA A 108 -4.77 -9.60 3.26
C ALA A 108 -3.42 -9.95 3.90
N VAL A 109 -2.34 -9.24 3.51
CA VAL A 109 -1.00 -9.38 4.10
C VAL A 109 -1.05 -9.13 5.60
N PHE A 110 -1.60 -7.98 6.02
CA PHE A 110 -1.63 -7.58 7.42
C PHE A 110 -2.48 -8.52 8.29
N ALA A 111 -3.62 -8.99 7.79
CA ALA A 111 -4.45 -9.96 8.50
C ALA A 111 -3.71 -11.28 8.73
N LEU A 112 -2.95 -11.72 7.73
CA LEU A 112 -2.19 -12.95 7.80
C LEU A 112 -0.93 -12.79 8.68
N ASP A 113 -0.30 -11.62 8.73
CA ASP A 113 0.77 -11.32 9.70
C ASP A 113 0.26 -11.45 11.14
N ILE A 114 -0.94 -10.94 11.42
CA ILE A 114 -1.57 -11.09 12.74
C ILE A 114 -1.80 -12.58 13.08
N VAL A 115 -2.26 -13.38 12.12
CA VAL A 115 -2.48 -14.82 12.32
C VAL A 115 -1.16 -15.55 12.53
N ALA A 116 -0.14 -15.26 11.72
CA ALA A 116 1.20 -15.86 11.84
C ALA A 116 1.82 -15.58 13.22
N ILE A 117 1.61 -14.37 13.73
CA ILE A 117 2.07 -13.98 15.06
C ILE A 117 1.28 -14.71 16.14
N SER A 118 -0.04 -14.75 16.04
CA SER A 118 -0.88 -15.43 17.04
C SER A 118 -0.59 -16.94 17.15
N SER A 119 -0.22 -17.59 16.05
CA SER A 119 0.08 -19.03 16.00
C SER A 119 1.51 -19.37 16.42
N ASN A 120 2.48 -18.50 16.14
CA ASN A 120 3.87 -18.66 16.60
C ASN A 120 4.08 -18.16 18.05
N TRP A 121 3.16 -17.36 18.60
CA TRP A 121 3.16 -16.90 19.99
C TRP A 121 3.14 -18.05 21.00
N GLU A 122 2.49 -19.17 20.68
CA GLU A 122 2.42 -20.34 21.56
C GLU A 122 3.74 -21.13 21.63
N LYS A 123 4.68 -20.92 20.70
CA LYS A 123 5.88 -21.77 20.58
C LYS A 123 7.19 -21.11 21.01
N GLY A 124 7.16 -19.84 21.45
CA GLY A 124 8.15 -19.26 22.36
C GLY A 124 9.61 -19.17 21.86
N GLN A 125 9.86 -18.97 20.56
CA GLN A 125 11.23 -19.06 20.02
C GLN A 125 11.71 -17.90 19.14
N TRP A 126 10.89 -16.88 18.90
CA TRP A 126 11.33 -15.69 18.15
C TRP A 126 11.51 -14.50 19.10
N ASN A 127 12.59 -13.76 18.90
CA ASN A 127 12.91 -12.56 19.68
C ASN A 127 11.77 -11.53 19.50
N ASN A 128 10.92 -11.36 20.52
CA ASN A 128 9.69 -10.54 20.47
C ASN A 128 9.91 -9.15 19.84
N TYR A 129 11.10 -8.56 20.03
CA TYR A 129 11.45 -7.27 19.45
C TYR A 129 11.40 -7.23 17.91
N ILE A 130 11.82 -8.30 17.24
CA ILE A 130 11.83 -8.35 15.76
C ILE A 130 10.40 -8.36 15.22
N ILE A 131 9.51 -9.12 15.87
CA ILE A 131 8.10 -9.23 15.48
C ILE A 131 7.39 -7.88 15.64
N TYR A 132 7.59 -7.17 16.75
CA TYR A 132 6.98 -5.84 16.95
C TYR A 132 7.45 -4.83 15.89
N VAL A 133 8.71 -4.90 15.47
CA VAL A 133 9.23 -4.02 14.41
C VAL A 133 8.58 -4.34 13.08
N VAL A 134 8.46 -5.62 12.71
CA VAL A 134 7.84 -6.05 11.45
C VAL A 134 6.35 -5.65 11.40
N VAL A 135 5.58 -5.93 12.46
CA VAL A 135 4.16 -5.53 12.53
C VAL A 135 4.01 -4.01 12.54
N GLY A 136 4.87 -3.31 13.28
CA GLY A 136 4.85 -1.86 13.36
C GLY A 136 5.08 -1.22 11.99
N PHE A 137 6.05 -1.73 11.23
CA PHE A 137 6.31 -1.28 9.86
C PHE A 137 5.17 -1.65 8.90
N ALA A 138 4.69 -2.88 8.91
CA ALA A 138 3.57 -3.32 8.08
C ALA A 138 2.30 -2.49 8.37
N GLY A 139 2.05 -2.17 9.63
CA GLY A 139 0.96 -1.29 10.06
C GLY A 139 1.15 0.16 9.60
N ALA A 140 2.37 0.71 9.66
CA ALA A 140 2.68 2.04 9.15
C ALA A 140 2.46 2.13 7.62
N VAL A 141 2.90 1.10 6.88
CA VAL A 141 2.61 0.96 5.44
C VAL A 141 1.10 0.92 5.20
N TYR A 142 0.36 0.15 6.00
CA TYR A 142 -1.09 0.06 5.86
C TYR A 142 -1.80 1.41 6.05
N LEU A 143 -1.40 2.16 7.08
CA LEU A 143 -1.96 3.49 7.36
C LEU A 143 -1.73 4.46 6.21
N ILE A 144 -0.52 4.50 5.62
CA ILE A 144 -0.25 5.41 4.49
C ILE A 144 -1.00 4.99 3.22
N LEU A 145 -1.27 3.68 3.03
CA LEU A 145 -2.11 3.19 1.94
C LEU A 145 -3.57 3.60 2.13
N ILE A 146 -4.11 3.52 3.35
CA ILE A 146 -5.46 4.00 3.68
C ILE A 146 -5.57 5.50 3.43
N ILE A 147 -4.60 6.30 3.88
CA ILE A 147 -4.57 7.75 3.64
C ILE A 147 -4.58 8.05 2.14
N GLY A 148 -3.78 7.32 1.35
CA GLY A 148 -3.78 7.42 -0.11
C GLY A 148 -5.13 7.08 -0.74
N ALA A 149 -5.79 6.01 -0.28
CA ALA A 149 -7.12 5.62 -0.76
C ALA A 149 -8.20 6.66 -0.43
N ILE A 150 -8.20 7.19 0.80
CA ILE A 150 -9.11 8.28 1.21
C ILE A 150 -8.90 9.50 0.30
N TYR A 151 -7.65 9.87 0.06
CA TYR A 151 -7.32 10.96 -0.86
C TYR A 151 -7.84 10.67 -2.28
N GLY A 152 -7.69 9.44 -2.77
CA GLY A 152 -8.23 9.02 -4.06
C GLY A 152 -9.75 9.18 -4.17
N VAL A 153 -10.47 8.80 -3.11
CA VAL A 153 -11.94 8.97 -3.03
C VAL A 153 -12.31 10.45 -3.09
N VAL A 154 -11.65 11.29 -2.29
CA VAL A 154 -11.90 12.74 -2.26
C VAL A 154 -11.68 13.37 -3.63
N VAL A 155 -10.57 13.02 -4.31
CA VAL A 155 -10.28 13.53 -5.66
C VAL A 155 -11.32 13.06 -6.67
N PHE A 156 -11.76 11.80 -6.60
CA PHE A 156 -12.79 11.27 -7.48
C PHE A 156 -14.15 11.98 -7.30
N LEU A 157 -14.60 12.16 -6.06
CA LEU A 157 -15.85 12.86 -5.75
C LEU A 157 -15.81 14.32 -6.21
N ARG A 158 -14.69 15.02 -5.98
CA ARG A 158 -14.50 16.41 -6.43
C ARG A 158 -14.51 16.53 -7.96
N HIS A 159 -13.94 15.54 -8.65
CA HIS A 159 -13.96 15.49 -10.10
C HIS A 159 -15.40 15.33 -10.63
N ARG A 160 -16.20 14.43 -10.04
CA ARG A 160 -17.62 14.25 -10.40
C ARG A 160 -18.45 15.51 -10.13
N GLY A 161 -18.24 16.17 -9.00
CA GLY A 161 -18.95 17.42 -8.67
C GLY A 161 -18.64 18.55 -9.65
N THR A 162 -17.39 18.68 -10.09
CA THR A 162 -17.00 19.67 -11.12
C THR A 162 -17.68 19.40 -12.45
N ILE A 163 -17.77 18.14 -12.87
CA ILE A 163 -18.46 17.76 -14.12
C ILE A 163 -19.94 18.11 -14.04
N ALA A 164 -20.61 17.77 -12.94
CA ALA A 164 -22.04 18.09 -12.73
C ALA A 164 -22.31 19.61 -12.81
N ASN A 165 -21.50 20.42 -12.12
CA ASN A 165 -21.63 21.88 -12.15
C ASN A 165 -21.40 22.46 -13.56
N ASN A 166 -20.47 21.89 -14.32
CA ASN A 166 -20.20 22.34 -15.68
C ASN A 166 -21.37 22.01 -16.62
N VAL A 167 -21.93 20.80 -16.50
CA VAL A 167 -23.12 20.39 -17.27
C VAL A 167 -24.30 21.32 -16.99
N GLU A 168 -24.55 21.66 -15.72
CA GLU A 168 -25.62 22.61 -15.35
C GLU A 168 -25.40 24.00 -15.96
N ARG A 169 -24.15 24.51 -15.96
CA ARG A 169 -23.82 25.79 -16.61
C ARG A 169 -24.07 25.75 -18.12
N TYR A 170 -23.72 24.65 -18.79
CA TYR A 170 -23.96 24.50 -20.22
C TYR A 170 -25.46 24.48 -20.54
N MET A 171 -26.27 23.75 -19.76
CA MET A 171 -27.72 23.75 -19.91
C MET A 171 -28.31 25.16 -19.76
N LYS A 172 -27.96 25.89 -18.70
CA LYS A 172 -28.44 27.26 -18.48
C LYS A 172 -28.00 28.25 -19.58
N SER A 173 -26.78 28.09 -20.10
CA SER A 173 -26.27 28.95 -21.18
C SER A 173 -26.91 28.66 -22.54
N GLY A 174 -27.28 27.39 -22.80
CA GLY A 174 -27.98 26.98 -24.01
C GLY A 174 -29.41 27.53 -24.05
N GLU A 175 -30.12 27.51 -22.94
CA GLU A 175 -31.48 28.08 -22.83
C GLU A 175 -31.49 29.61 -23.03
N ALA A 176 -30.46 30.32 -22.54
CA ALA A 176 -30.35 31.76 -22.73
C ALA A 176 -30.02 32.18 -24.18
N GLY A 177 -29.50 31.27 -25.00
CA GLY A 177 -29.18 31.52 -26.42
C GLY A 177 -30.32 31.29 -27.39
N VAL A 178 -31.39 30.59 -26.98
CA VAL A 178 -32.54 30.25 -27.83
C VAL A 178 -33.60 31.37 -27.88
N TYR A 179 -33.51 32.36 -26.98
CA TYR A 179 -34.42 33.52 -26.93
C TYR A 179 -33.83 34.81 -27.53
N LYS A 180 -32.95 34.71 -28.52
CA LYS A 180 -32.46 35.86 -29.30
C LYS A 180 -32.74 35.70 -30.78
#